data_AF-A0A3L8PTT4-F1
#
_entry.id   AF-A0A3L8PTT4-F1
#
_cell.length_a   1.000
_cell.length_b   1.000
_cell.length_c   1.000
_cell.angle_alpha   90.00
_cell.angle_beta   90.00
_cell.angle_gamma   90.00
#
_symmetry.space_group_name_H-M   'P 1'
#
loop_
_entity.id
_entity.type
_entity.pdbx_description
1 polymer ?
#
loop_
_entity_poly.entity_id
_entity_poly.type
_entity_poly.pdbx_seq_one_letter_code
_entity_poly.pdbx_strand_id
1 'polypeptide(L)'
;MNENGTGTFLNGLSTSNFQWIQDPEKGVAITFNGDGHLYDAYTTIVEGKSVNIEFIWTKVYYKILFATDSTLQLVRQVEFYRRYPNGEIENTTPELSPVSYISTYAKESTAKKSKDIIKQGVEFAVPMINTHTLITNDKKFKFGTQSIAKTIFKANNQATLLVPYVTRDVTYQPTKFQELDAQYSIDDNGHLRLSAKNSDDETVKWDYVFHSDTNPLASTMVQQVEEKEMNSVMSADFLQKSSDIKWTADNSIGMYLREWDFFEPLSYFWIEINADGTALQGYTFDDNKDGQISDNEISTLQGLWKINDSGKLGIRLYRDINTKVYCLPSEFTPSEDPDCVKFQEREWELFDIKNNKFHTIQYLHKGFLGDLTTYSTFSVETHTWKKITERPVDLPE
;
A
#
# COMPACT_ATOMS: atom_id res chain seq x y z
N MET A 1 24.10 -1.40 7.30
CA MET A 1 25.38 -0.76 6.92
C MET A 1 26.35 -0.95 8.07
N ASN A 2 27.60 -1.28 7.78
CA ASN A 2 28.65 -1.46 8.77
C ASN A 2 29.52 -0.21 8.82
N GLU A 3 30.13 0.08 9.98
CA GLU A 3 31.02 1.25 10.17
C GLU A 3 32.22 1.26 9.22
N ASN A 4 32.64 0.09 8.74
CA ASN A 4 33.77 -0.06 7.81
C ASN A 4 33.45 0.32 6.34
N GLY A 5 32.34 1.02 6.09
CA GLY A 5 31.95 1.43 4.74
C GLY A 5 31.37 0.31 3.88
N THR A 6 30.97 -0.83 4.46
CA THR A 6 30.35 -1.95 3.72
C THR A 6 28.92 -2.22 4.16
N GLY A 7 28.18 -3.00 3.38
CA GLY A 7 26.90 -3.53 3.80
C GLY A 7 26.34 -4.54 2.81
N THR A 8 25.17 -5.06 3.14
CA THR A 8 24.42 -5.97 2.30
C THR A 8 23.06 -5.34 2.04
N PHE A 9 22.66 -5.31 0.77
CA PHE A 9 21.37 -4.86 0.31
C PHE A 9 20.55 -6.07 -0.11
N LEU A 10 19.29 -6.06 0.30
CA LEU A 10 18.34 -7.13 0.09
C LEU A 10 17.11 -6.53 -0.58
N ASN A 11 16.74 -7.05 -1.74
CA ASN A 11 15.37 -6.94 -2.24
C ASN A 11 14.83 -8.34 -2.46
N GLY A 12 13.52 -8.50 -2.64
CA GLY A 12 12.90 -9.81 -2.82
C GLY A 12 13.41 -10.63 -4.03
N LEU A 13 14.30 -10.08 -4.87
CA LEU A 13 14.86 -10.70 -6.06
C LEU A 13 16.35 -11.08 -5.93
N SER A 14 17.14 -10.33 -5.15
CA SER A 14 18.58 -10.56 -5.04
C SER A 14 19.18 -9.99 -3.75
N THR A 15 20.35 -10.52 -3.40
CA THR A 15 21.21 -10.00 -2.33
C THR A 15 22.51 -9.50 -2.95
N SER A 16 22.91 -8.27 -2.61
CA SER A 16 24.14 -7.69 -3.13
C SER A 16 24.94 -7.02 -2.02
N ASN A 17 26.24 -7.27 -2.01
CA ASN A 17 27.16 -6.51 -1.16
C ASN A 17 27.44 -5.15 -1.80
N PHE A 18 27.59 -4.14 -0.96
CA PHE A 18 27.89 -2.79 -1.37
C PHE A 18 28.96 -2.16 -0.52
N GLN A 19 29.55 -1.10 -1.07
CA GLN A 19 30.32 -0.12 -0.34
C GLN A 19 29.50 1.15 -0.19
N TRP A 20 29.66 1.87 0.93
CA TRP A 20 29.05 3.16 1.13
C TRP A 20 30.10 4.18 1.55
N ILE A 21 29.92 5.39 1.04
CA ILE A 21 30.72 6.56 1.42
C ILE A 21 29.77 7.70 1.79
N GLN A 22 30.23 8.57 2.69
CA GLN A 22 29.58 9.84 2.90
C GLN A 22 30.08 10.83 1.83
N ASP A 23 29.17 11.22 0.95
CA ASP A 23 29.36 12.22 -0.09
C ASP A 23 28.91 13.59 0.47
N PRO A 24 29.81 14.59 0.55
CA PRO A 24 29.48 15.91 1.09
C PRO A 24 28.34 16.63 0.35
N GLU A 25 28.14 16.37 -0.94
CA GLU A 25 27.13 17.03 -1.77
C GLU A 25 25.90 16.13 -2.00
N LYS A 26 26.09 14.81 -1.97
CA LYS A 26 25.06 13.81 -2.31
C LYS A 26 24.53 13.00 -1.12
N GLY A 27 25.04 13.23 0.09
CA GLY A 27 24.60 12.53 1.31
C GLY A 27 25.33 11.21 1.50
N VAL A 28 24.64 10.09 1.54
CA VAL A 28 25.26 8.74 1.58
C VAL A 28 25.17 8.13 0.18
N ALA A 29 26.31 7.80 -0.41
CA ALA A 29 26.37 7.09 -1.68
C ALA A 29 26.68 5.62 -1.43
N ILE A 30 25.76 4.75 -1.83
CA ILE A 30 25.93 3.30 -1.88
C ILE A 30 26.36 2.92 -3.30
N THR A 31 27.41 2.14 -3.43
CA THR A 31 27.88 1.57 -4.69
C THR A 31 27.84 0.05 -4.61
N PHE A 32 27.12 -0.58 -5.52
CA PHE A 32 27.06 -2.03 -5.61
C PHE A 32 28.30 -2.59 -6.30
N ASN A 33 28.81 -3.71 -5.80
CA ASN A 33 29.97 -4.37 -6.37
C ASN A 33 29.60 -5.12 -7.67
N GLY A 34 30.59 -5.40 -8.53
CA GLY A 34 30.40 -6.20 -9.74
C GLY A 34 29.51 -5.51 -10.76
N ASP A 35 28.54 -6.25 -11.31
CA ASP A 35 27.60 -5.74 -12.32
C ASP A 35 26.49 -4.85 -11.70
N GLY A 36 26.41 -4.73 -10.39
CA GLY A 36 25.36 -4.00 -9.68
C GLY A 36 24.36 -4.89 -8.96
N HIS A 37 23.21 -4.32 -8.61
CA HIS A 37 22.12 -5.00 -7.90
C HIS A 37 20.89 -5.15 -8.80
N LEU A 38 20.39 -6.38 -8.93
CA LEU A 38 19.18 -6.66 -9.71
C LEU A 38 17.96 -6.17 -8.94
N TYR A 39 17.38 -5.06 -9.40
CA TYR A 39 16.23 -4.44 -8.78
C TYR A 39 14.91 -5.04 -9.23
N ASP A 40 14.77 -5.26 -10.54
CA ASP A 40 13.54 -5.77 -11.17
C ASP A 40 13.88 -6.52 -12.46
N ALA A 41 13.02 -7.46 -12.86
CA ALA A 41 13.14 -8.19 -14.12
C ALA A 41 11.76 -8.56 -14.67
N TYR A 42 11.51 -8.26 -15.93
CA TYR A 42 10.27 -8.67 -16.60
C TYR A 42 10.47 -8.88 -18.11
N THR A 43 9.49 -9.55 -18.73
CA THR A 43 9.42 -9.75 -20.18
C THR A 43 8.40 -8.77 -20.77
N THR A 44 8.77 -8.07 -21.85
CA THR A 44 7.84 -7.19 -22.59
C THR A 44 7.98 -7.38 -24.09
N ILE A 45 7.11 -6.74 -24.86
CA ILE A 45 7.17 -6.73 -26.32
C ILE A 45 7.77 -5.40 -26.80
N VAL A 46 8.91 -5.47 -27.49
CA VAL A 46 9.53 -4.33 -28.17
C VAL A 46 9.54 -4.63 -29.65
N GLU A 47 8.90 -3.78 -30.45
CA GLU A 47 8.81 -3.94 -31.92
C GLU A 47 8.33 -5.35 -32.35
N GLY A 48 7.36 -5.91 -31.61
CA GLY A 48 6.79 -7.22 -31.90
C GLY A 48 7.64 -8.42 -31.43
N LYS A 49 8.79 -8.20 -30.80
CA LYS A 49 9.63 -9.26 -30.22
C LYS A 49 9.52 -9.30 -28.70
N SER A 50 9.46 -10.51 -28.16
CA SER A 50 9.57 -10.73 -26.72
C SER A 50 11.00 -10.45 -26.27
N VAL A 51 11.16 -9.54 -25.32
CA VAL A 51 12.45 -9.08 -24.80
C VAL A 51 12.43 -9.17 -23.28
N ASN A 52 13.46 -9.78 -22.71
CA ASN A 52 13.68 -9.77 -21.27
C ASN A 52 14.46 -8.53 -20.87
N ILE A 53 13.98 -7.81 -19.87
CA ILE A 53 14.58 -6.58 -19.35
C ILE A 53 14.88 -6.78 -17.89
N GLU A 54 16.10 -6.49 -17.48
CA GLU A 54 16.54 -6.44 -16.09
C GLU A 54 16.96 -5.01 -15.74
N PHE A 55 16.46 -4.48 -14.62
CA PHE A 55 16.84 -3.18 -14.08
C PHE A 55 17.95 -3.37 -13.06
N ILE A 56 19.14 -2.88 -13.38
CA ILE A 56 20.33 -3.05 -12.57
C ILE A 56 20.72 -1.72 -11.93
N TRP A 57 20.71 -1.67 -10.60
CA TRP A 57 21.18 -0.51 -9.84
C TRP A 57 22.69 -0.58 -9.67
N THR A 58 23.39 0.49 -10.02
CA THR A 58 24.85 0.60 -9.82
C THR A 58 25.17 1.42 -8.58
N LYS A 59 24.41 2.50 -8.35
CA LYS A 59 24.56 3.37 -7.19
C LYS A 59 23.23 3.84 -6.64
N VAL A 60 23.19 4.11 -5.34
CA VAL A 60 22.05 4.71 -4.65
C VAL A 60 22.54 5.86 -3.79
N TYR A 61 21.96 7.04 -4.00
CA TYR A 61 22.25 8.24 -3.24
C TYR A 61 21.10 8.50 -2.27
N TYR A 62 21.40 8.58 -0.97
CA TYR A 62 20.47 8.98 0.07
C TYR A 62 20.82 10.35 0.60
N LYS A 63 19.91 11.32 0.48
CA LYS A 63 20.05 12.62 1.15
C LYS A 63 19.07 12.72 2.29
N ILE A 64 19.55 13.23 3.42
CA ILE A 64 18.70 13.58 4.54
C ILE A 64 17.95 14.85 4.17
N LEU A 65 16.62 14.76 4.05
CA LEU A 65 15.76 15.94 3.96
C LEU A 65 15.55 16.54 5.35
N PHE A 66 15.23 15.67 6.31
CA PHE A 66 14.86 16.05 7.66
C PHE A 66 15.29 14.98 8.64
N ALA A 67 15.80 15.39 9.79
CA ALA A 67 16.17 14.48 10.87
C ALA A 67 15.70 15.07 12.20
N THR A 68 15.07 14.22 13.01
CA THR A 68 14.83 14.46 14.42
C THR A 68 15.62 13.45 15.26
N ASP A 69 15.43 13.50 16.56
CA ASP A 69 15.98 12.49 17.46
C ASP A 69 15.46 11.09 17.12
N SER A 70 14.19 10.97 16.68
CA SER A 70 13.52 9.69 16.41
C SER A 70 13.32 9.34 14.95
N THR A 71 13.24 10.32 14.06
CA THR A 71 12.89 10.12 12.65
C THR A 71 13.91 10.69 11.69
N LEU A 72 13.98 10.10 10.51
CA LEU A 72 14.85 10.46 9.42
C LEU A 72 14.05 10.36 8.12
N GLN A 73 13.89 11.48 7.42
CA GLN A 73 13.31 11.49 6.08
C GLN A 73 14.43 11.55 5.06
N LEU A 74 14.40 10.61 4.12
CA LEU A 74 15.41 10.50 3.09
C LEU A 74 14.80 10.76 1.73
N VAL A 75 15.59 11.31 0.81
CA VAL A 75 15.33 11.17 -0.62
C VAL A 75 16.36 10.23 -1.20
N ARG A 76 15.90 9.43 -2.15
CA ARG A 76 16.72 8.51 -2.92
C ARG A 76 16.79 8.95 -4.37
N GLN A 77 18.01 8.95 -4.89
CA GLN A 77 18.26 8.93 -6.32
C GLN A 77 19.04 7.65 -6.66
N VAL A 78 18.70 7.01 -7.78
CA VAL A 78 19.33 5.75 -8.19
C VAL A 78 20.02 5.95 -9.53
N GLU A 79 21.24 5.47 -9.65
CA GLU A 79 21.91 5.24 -10.93
C GLU A 79 21.60 3.81 -11.36
N PHE A 80 20.98 3.63 -12.53
CA PHE A 80 20.58 2.32 -13.02
C PHE A 80 20.79 2.18 -14.52
N TYR A 81 20.86 0.95 -15.02
CA TYR A 81 20.81 0.65 -16.44
C TYR A 81 19.89 -0.56 -16.70
N ARG A 82 19.47 -0.72 -17.96
CA ARG A 82 18.67 -1.86 -18.41
C ARG A 82 19.59 -2.87 -19.06
N ARG A 83 19.56 -4.10 -18.56
CA ARG A 83 20.29 -5.25 -19.11
C ARG A 83 19.33 -6.15 -19.87
N TYR A 84 19.75 -6.61 -21.04
CA TYR A 84 19.00 -7.54 -21.88
C TYR A 84 19.75 -8.88 -21.90
N PRO A 85 19.44 -9.80 -20.97
CA PRO A 85 20.31 -10.93 -20.66
C PRO A 85 20.48 -11.93 -21.82
N ASN A 86 19.59 -11.94 -22.82
CA ASN A 86 19.74 -12.80 -23.99
C ASN A 86 20.29 -12.07 -25.23
N GLY A 87 20.77 -10.82 -25.05
CA GLY A 87 21.33 -10.01 -26.13
C GLY A 87 20.30 -9.60 -27.18
N GLU A 88 19.01 -9.54 -26.81
CA GLU A 88 17.93 -9.14 -27.72
C GLU A 88 18.09 -7.69 -28.21
N ILE A 89 18.62 -6.83 -27.34
CA ILE A 89 18.92 -5.40 -27.53
C ILE A 89 20.22 -5.09 -26.77
N GLU A 90 20.97 -4.06 -27.18
CA GLU A 90 22.12 -3.58 -26.41
C GLU A 90 21.69 -3.02 -25.04
N ASN A 91 22.51 -3.27 -24.02
CA ASN A 91 22.30 -2.69 -22.69
C ASN A 91 22.33 -1.17 -22.76
N THR A 92 21.49 -0.50 -21.97
CA THR A 92 21.53 0.96 -21.90
C THR A 92 22.77 1.43 -21.15
N THR A 93 23.17 2.67 -21.38
CA THR A 93 24.12 3.34 -20.48
C THR A 93 23.45 3.63 -19.14
N PRO A 94 24.22 3.68 -18.03
CA PRO A 94 23.68 4.10 -16.74
C PRO A 94 23.06 5.49 -16.80
N GLU A 95 21.84 5.62 -16.28
CA GLU A 95 21.08 6.86 -16.15
C GLU A 95 20.69 7.10 -14.69
N LEU A 96 20.53 8.38 -14.32
CA LEU A 96 20.03 8.75 -12.99
C LEU A 96 18.51 8.83 -13.01
N SER A 97 17.86 8.17 -12.06
CA SER A 97 16.44 8.34 -11.81
C SER A 97 16.14 9.78 -11.39
N PRO A 98 14.89 10.24 -11.57
CA PRO A 98 14.37 11.35 -10.79
C PRO A 98 14.58 11.11 -9.28
N VAL A 99 14.69 12.19 -8.51
CA VAL A 99 14.72 12.10 -7.05
C VAL A 99 13.38 11.58 -6.56
N SER A 100 13.39 10.48 -5.83
CA SER A 100 12.21 9.86 -5.22
C SER A 100 12.26 10.00 -3.71
N TYR A 101 11.13 10.26 -3.06
CA TYR A 101 11.05 10.13 -1.60
C TYR A 101 11.35 8.70 -1.20
N ILE A 102 12.05 8.53 -0.09
CA ILE A 102 11.88 7.31 0.67
C ILE A 102 11.43 7.68 2.06
N SER A 103 10.32 7.06 2.42
CA SER A 103 9.70 6.91 3.72
C SER A 103 10.48 7.47 4.92
N THR A 104 9.74 7.99 5.88
CA THR A 104 10.28 8.30 7.20
C THR A 104 10.84 7.02 7.84
N TYR A 105 12.15 6.93 7.95
CA TYR A 105 12.83 5.93 8.75
C TYR A 105 12.82 6.37 10.20
N ALA A 106 12.59 5.45 11.12
CA ALA A 106 12.79 5.72 12.53
C ALA A 106 13.99 4.95 13.03
N LYS A 107 14.75 5.58 13.92
CA LYS A 107 15.95 4.95 14.49
C LYS A 107 15.50 3.83 15.41
N GLU A 108 16.15 2.67 15.29
CA GLU A 108 15.90 1.51 16.15
C GLU A 108 15.98 1.85 17.64
N SER A 109 16.94 2.71 18.04
CA SER A 109 17.08 3.19 19.42
C SER A 109 15.89 3.99 19.94
N THR A 110 15.01 4.47 19.05
CA THR A 110 13.78 5.19 19.39
C THR A 110 12.53 4.35 19.25
N ALA A 111 12.68 3.07 18.92
CA ALA A 111 11.59 2.12 18.85
C ALA A 111 10.86 2.05 20.21
N LYS A 112 9.54 2.03 20.12
CA LYS A 112 8.64 1.82 21.24
C LYS A 112 8.57 0.33 21.53
N LYS A 113 8.54 -0.03 22.81
CA LYS A 113 8.43 -1.44 23.21
C LYS A 113 7.02 -1.94 22.93
N SER A 114 6.91 -2.97 22.10
CA SER A 114 5.62 -3.54 21.68
C SER A 114 4.74 -3.95 22.86
N LYS A 115 5.33 -4.33 24.00
CA LYS A 115 4.59 -4.74 25.21
C LYS A 115 3.71 -3.63 25.80
N ASP A 116 4.06 -2.37 25.54
CA ASP A 116 3.34 -1.21 26.04
C ASP A 116 2.21 -0.79 25.07
N ILE A 117 2.23 -1.33 23.85
CA ILE A 117 1.31 -1.02 22.75
C ILE A 117 0.28 -2.14 22.55
N ILE A 118 0.74 -3.38 22.48
CA ILE A 118 -0.07 -4.55 22.17
C ILE A 118 -0.93 -4.93 23.37
N LYS A 119 -2.25 -4.99 23.14
CA LYS A 119 -3.26 -5.30 24.16
C LYS A 119 -4.05 -6.53 23.75
N GLN A 120 -4.21 -7.46 24.69
CA GLN A 120 -5.04 -8.64 24.45
C GLN A 120 -6.51 -8.27 24.32
N GLY A 121 -7.23 -8.99 23.45
CA GLY A 121 -8.66 -8.79 23.22
C GLY A 121 -9.02 -7.53 22.40
N VAL A 122 -8.03 -6.73 22.00
CA VAL A 122 -8.23 -5.57 21.12
C VAL A 122 -7.99 -5.98 19.67
N GLU A 123 -8.85 -5.52 18.76
CA GLU A 123 -8.68 -5.71 17.31
C GLU A 123 -7.67 -4.67 16.77
N PHE A 124 -6.74 -5.13 15.95
CA PHE A 124 -5.76 -4.31 15.26
C PHE A 124 -5.83 -4.53 13.75
N ALA A 125 -5.59 -3.47 12.97
CA ALA A 125 -5.30 -3.57 11.54
C ALA A 125 -3.79 -3.67 11.38
N VAL A 126 -3.31 -4.84 10.94
CA VAL A 126 -1.90 -5.17 10.89
C VAL A 126 -1.43 -5.23 9.44
N PRO A 127 -0.50 -4.35 9.03
CA PRO A 127 0.05 -4.41 7.70
C PRO A 127 0.91 -5.66 7.57
N MET A 128 0.74 -6.39 6.48
CA MET A 128 1.49 -7.60 6.20
C MET A 128 1.73 -7.75 4.72
N ILE A 129 2.65 -8.65 4.39
CA ILE A 129 2.82 -9.09 3.01
C ILE A 129 2.24 -10.50 2.93
N ASN A 130 1.29 -10.71 2.02
CA ASN A 130 0.70 -12.01 1.79
C ASN A 130 1.38 -12.65 0.58
N THR A 131 1.86 -13.87 0.72
CA THR A 131 2.42 -14.64 -0.39
C THR A 131 1.31 -15.39 -1.09
N HIS A 132 1.10 -15.09 -2.35
CA HIS A 132 0.15 -15.79 -3.20
C HIS A 132 0.89 -16.72 -4.14
N THR A 133 0.33 -17.92 -4.32
CA THR A 133 0.77 -18.85 -5.35
C THR A 133 -0.23 -18.81 -6.51
N LEU A 134 0.17 -18.22 -7.64
CA LEU A 134 -0.51 -18.32 -8.92
C LEU A 134 -0.06 -19.61 -9.62
N ILE A 135 -0.99 -20.39 -10.17
CA ILE A 135 -0.65 -21.50 -11.07
C ILE A 135 -1.14 -21.16 -12.48
N THR A 136 -0.21 -21.08 -13.43
CA THR A 136 -0.51 -20.87 -14.85
C THR A 136 0.24 -21.92 -15.66
N ASN A 137 -0.45 -22.67 -16.53
CA ASN A 137 0.16 -23.68 -17.40
C ASN A 137 1.13 -24.62 -16.65
N ASP A 138 0.67 -25.18 -15.52
CA ASP A 138 1.42 -26.05 -14.60
C ASP A 138 2.67 -25.43 -13.94
N LYS A 139 2.91 -24.12 -14.11
CA LYS A 139 3.95 -23.39 -13.39
C LYS A 139 3.36 -22.70 -12.17
N LYS A 140 4.02 -22.86 -11.02
CA LYS A 140 3.73 -22.12 -9.78
C LYS A 140 4.55 -20.84 -9.76
N PHE A 141 3.88 -19.71 -9.75
CA PHE A 141 4.46 -18.39 -9.52
C PHE A 141 4.07 -17.91 -8.12
N LYS A 142 5.07 -17.61 -7.30
CA LYS A 142 4.84 -16.97 -6.01
C LYS A 142 5.05 -15.47 -6.15
N PHE A 143 4.13 -14.69 -5.61
CA PHE A 143 4.27 -13.24 -5.54
C PHE A 143 3.75 -12.73 -4.20
N GLY A 144 4.40 -11.71 -3.65
CA GLY A 144 3.94 -11.03 -2.45
C GLY A 144 2.99 -9.89 -2.83
N THR A 145 1.89 -9.72 -2.10
CA THR A 145 1.10 -8.48 -2.13
C THR A 145 1.08 -7.85 -0.75
N GLN A 146 1.10 -6.52 -0.71
CA GLN A 146 0.83 -5.82 0.54
C GLN A 146 -0.65 -5.96 0.87
N SER A 147 -0.94 -6.20 2.15
CA SER A 147 -2.31 -6.36 2.62
C SER A 147 -2.43 -6.00 4.09
N ILE A 148 -3.67 -5.93 4.56
CA ILE A 148 -3.99 -5.68 5.97
C ILE A 148 -4.74 -6.88 6.51
N ALA A 149 -4.24 -7.47 7.60
CA ALA A 149 -5.01 -8.41 8.39
C ALA A 149 -5.67 -7.74 9.58
N LYS A 150 -6.83 -8.24 9.97
CA LYS A 150 -7.40 -7.91 11.28
C LYS A 150 -6.87 -8.91 12.30
N THR A 151 -6.24 -8.41 13.35
CA THR A 151 -5.52 -9.22 14.33
C THR A 151 -6.10 -9.04 15.72
N ILE A 152 -6.33 -10.14 16.43
CA ILE A 152 -6.68 -10.13 17.86
C ILE A 152 -5.63 -10.94 18.61
N PHE A 153 -4.89 -10.28 19.50
CA PHE A 153 -3.93 -10.92 20.40
C PHE A 153 -4.66 -11.56 21.58
N LYS A 154 -4.26 -12.77 21.95
CA LYS A 154 -4.88 -13.62 22.99
C LYS A 154 -3.85 -13.96 24.07
N ALA A 155 -4.32 -14.62 25.13
CA ALA A 155 -3.45 -15.17 26.16
C ALA A 155 -2.50 -16.25 25.60
N ASN A 156 -1.48 -16.61 26.37
CA ASN A 156 -0.51 -17.68 26.03
C ASN A 156 0.19 -17.48 24.68
N ASN A 157 0.51 -16.23 24.32
CA ASN A 157 1.27 -15.91 23.11
C ASN A 157 0.57 -16.32 21.80
N GLN A 158 -0.76 -16.41 21.81
CA GLN A 158 -1.57 -16.73 20.64
C GLN A 158 -2.18 -15.48 20.02
N ALA A 159 -2.40 -15.48 18.72
CA ALA A 159 -3.16 -14.45 18.01
C ALA A 159 -4.02 -15.08 16.92
N THR A 160 -5.09 -14.40 16.54
CA THR A 160 -5.88 -14.75 15.37
C THR A 160 -5.68 -13.67 14.32
N LEU A 161 -5.31 -14.07 13.10
CA LEU A 161 -5.16 -13.18 11.95
C LEU A 161 -6.29 -13.46 10.97
N LEU A 162 -7.09 -12.45 10.66
CA LEU A 162 -8.09 -12.51 9.60
C LEU A 162 -7.48 -11.87 8.35
N VAL A 163 -6.93 -12.71 7.48
CA VAL A 163 -6.14 -12.30 6.31
C VAL A 163 -7.01 -12.33 5.05
N PRO A 164 -7.01 -11.26 4.23
CA PRO A 164 -7.65 -11.30 2.92
C PRO A 164 -6.92 -12.28 1.99
N TYR A 165 -7.67 -13.17 1.32
CA TYR A 165 -7.14 -14.07 0.31
C TYR A 165 -7.99 -14.08 -0.97
N VAL A 166 -7.32 -14.06 -2.12
CA VAL A 166 -7.97 -14.12 -3.43
C VAL A 166 -8.15 -15.59 -3.83
N THR A 167 -9.39 -16.04 -4.02
CA THR A 167 -9.67 -17.36 -4.59
C THR A 167 -9.42 -17.36 -6.09
N ARG A 168 -8.76 -18.41 -6.61
CA ARG A 168 -8.40 -18.61 -8.04
C ARG A 168 -9.56 -18.71 -9.03
N ASP A 169 -10.80 -18.52 -8.61
CA ASP A 169 -11.91 -18.68 -9.54
C ASP A 169 -11.94 -17.49 -10.49
N VAL A 170 -12.07 -17.78 -11.79
CA VAL A 170 -11.91 -16.88 -12.94
C VAL A 170 -12.88 -15.67 -12.93
N THR A 171 -13.71 -15.58 -11.90
CA THR A 171 -14.69 -14.53 -11.65
C THR A 171 -14.21 -13.46 -10.65
N TYR A 172 -12.97 -13.52 -10.13
CA TYR A 172 -12.39 -12.52 -9.21
C TYR A 172 -13.43 -12.00 -8.18
N GLN A 173 -14.09 -12.94 -7.51
CA GLN A 173 -15.12 -12.67 -6.50
C GLN A 173 -14.54 -11.85 -5.34
N PRO A 174 -15.39 -11.14 -4.55
CA PRO A 174 -14.92 -10.41 -3.39
C PRO A 174 -14.08 -11.31 -2.49
N THR A 175 -12.95 -10.76 -2.08
CA THR A 175 -11.96 -11.44 -1.25
C THR A 175 -12.61 -12.06 -0.04
N LYS A 176 -12.39 -13.37 0.11
CA LYS A 176 -12.72 -14.06 1.33
C LYS A 176 -11.63 -13.75 2.35
N PHE A 177 -11.99 -13.80 3.61
CA PHE A 177 -11.02 -13.75 4.68
C PHE A 177 -10.74 -15.16 5.16
N GLN A 178 -9.46 -15.45 5.35
CA GLN A 178 -9.00 -16.67 5.98
C GLN A 178 -8.63 -16.33 7.41
N GLU A 179 -9.20 -17.06 8.36
CA GLU A 179 -8.74 -17.03 9.73
C GLU A 179 -7.51 -17.93 9.87
N LEU A 180 -6.41 -17.37 10.35
CA LEU A 180 -5.17 -18.06 10.64
C LEU A 180 -4.92 -18.02 12.15
N ASP A 181 -4.60 -19.18 12.72
CA ASP A 181 -4.01 -19.25 14.04
C ASP A 181 -2.54 -18.84 13.96
N ALA A 182 -2.20 -17.83 14.74
CA ALA A 182 -0.85 -17.29 14.83
C ALA A 182 -0.29 -17.43 16.24
N GLN A 183 1.03 -17.46 16.32
CA GLN A 183 1.77 -17.26 17.55
C GLN A 183 2.43 -15.89 17.51
N TYR A 184 2.54 -15.24 18.65
CA TYR A 184 3.27 -13.99 18.77
C TYR A 184 4.26 -14.03 19.94
N SER A 185 5.33 -13.25 19.83
CA SER A 185 6.27 -13.03 20.93
C SER A 185 6.77 -11.60 20.89
N ILE A 186 7.33 -11.13 22.00
CA ILE A 186 8.02 -9.85 22.06
C ILE A 186 9.45 -10.16 22.48
N ASP A 187 10.42 -9.76 21.66
CA ASP A 187 11.82 -10.04 21.93
C ASP A 187 12.44 -9.06 22.95
N ASP A 188 13.72 -9.26 23.29
CA ASP A 188 14.43 -8.44 24.26
C ASP A 188 14.61 -6.98 23.80
N ASN A 189 14.59 -6.73 22.49
CA ASN A 189 14.61 -5.39 21.90
C ASN A 189 13.22 -4.75 21.90
N GLY A 190 12.17 -5.50 22.24
CA GLY A 190 10.79 -5.04 22.28
C GLY A 190 10.07 -5.13 20.95
N HIS A 191 10.60 -5.87 19.96
CA HIS A 191 9.94 -6.09 18.68
C HIS A 191 8.79 -7.08 18.81
N LEU A 192 7.69 -6.84 18.10
CA LEU A 192 6.60 -7.81 18.00
C LEU A 192 6.92 -8.78 16.88
N ARG A 193 7.05 -10.06 17.20
CA ARG A 193 7.18 -11.14 16.23
C ARG A 193 5.89 -11.91 16.13
N LEU A 194 5.34 -12.01 14.93
CA LEU A 194 4.17 -12.81 14.59
C LEU A 194 4.58 -13.96 13.68
N SER A 195 3.99 -15.13 13.84
CA SER A 195 4.18 -16.26 12.93
C SER A 195 2.89 -17.04 12.73
N ALA A 196 2.61 -17.42 11.49
CA ALA A 196 1.44 -18.23 11.12
C ALA A 196 1.79 -19.18 9.96
N LYS A 197 0.93 -20.17 9.73
CA LYS A 197 0.96 -21.01 8.55
C LYS A 197 0.15 -20.35 7.43
N ASN A 198 0.73 -20.23 6.23
CA ASN A 198 -0.03 -19.77 5.06
C ASN A 198 -0.83 -20.91 4.41
N SER A 199 -1.52 -20.63 3.30
CA SER A 199 -2.32 -21.63 2.57
C SER A 199 -1.51 -22.79 1.99
N ASP A 200 -0.19 -22.63 1.85
CA ASP A 200 0.74 -23.65 1.35
C ASP A 200 1.42 -24.42 2.52
N ASP A 201 0.94 -24.26 3.76
CA ASP A 201 1.51 -24.81 5.01
C ASP A 201 2.96 -24.35 5.30
N GLU A 202 3.37 -23.24 4.72
CA GLU A 202 4.67 -22.62 4.99
C GLU A 202 4.58 -21.72 6.21
N THR A 203 5.62 -21.73 7.02
CA THR A 203 5.72 -20.81 8.16
C THR A 203 6.15 -19.44 7.66
N VAL A 204 5.26 -18.47 7.80
CA VAL A 204 5.52 -17.06 7.53
C VAL A 204 5.74 -16.35 8.86
N LYS A 205 6.79 -15.54 8.94
CA LYS A 205 7.14 -14.74 10.11
C LYS A 205 7.14 -13.27 9.74
N TRP A 206 6.67 -12.44 10.66
CA TRP A 206 6.68 -10.99 10.55
C TRP A 206 7.29 -10.41 11.82
N ASP A 207 8.26 -9.52 11.66
CA ASP A 207 8.92 -8.81 12.75
C ASP A 207 8.57 -7.32 12.65
N TYR A 208 7.96 -6.76 13.70
CA TYR A 208 7.45 -5.39 13.72
C TYR A 208 8.20 -4.55 14.76
N VAL A 209 8.66 -3.39 14.30
CA VAL A 209 9.26 -2.33 15.11
C VAL A 209 8.31 -1.14 15.11
N PHE A 210 7.84 -0.73 16.30
CA PHE A 210 6.94 0.41 16.44
C PHE A 210 7.71 1.70 16.71
N HIS A 211 7.28 2.78 16.08
CA HIS A 211 7.93 4.10 16.16
C HIS A 211 7.02 5.17 16.77
N SER A 212 5.75 4.84 16.97
CA SER A 212 4.71 5.69 17.58
C SER A 212 3.93 4.88 18.59
N ASP A 213 3.47 5.53 19.65
CA ASP A 213 2.50 5.02 20.62
C ASP A 213 1.10 5.65 20.43
N THR A 214 0.97 6.59 19.48
CA THR A 214 -0.30 7.16 19.06
C THR A 214 -0.83 6.41 17.84
N ASN A 215 -2.15 6.22 17.77
CA ASN A 215 -2.81 5.64 16.61
C ASN A 215 -2.92 6.71 15.49
N PRO A 216 -2.45 6.46 14.25
CA PRO A 216 -1.96 5.18 13.73
C PRO A 216 -0.55 4.87 14.25
N LEU A 217 -0.32 3.62 14.66
CA LEU A 217 0.99 3.20 15.14
C LEU A 217 1.91 3.06 13.91
N ALA A 218 2.80 4.02 13.72
CA ALA A 218 3.84 3.92 12.71
C ALA A 218 4.73 2.70 13.00
N SER A 219 4.87 1.81 12.01
CA SER A 219 5.67 0.59 12.16
C SER A 219 6.54 0.31 10.94
N THR A 220 7.67 -0.35 11.17
CA THR A 220 8.44 -1.04 10.14
C THR A 220 8.30 -2.53 10.35
N MET A 221 8.03 -3.26 9.28
CA MET A 221 7.86 -4.70 9.29
C MET A 221 8.89 -5.38 8.40
N VAL A 222 9.46 -6.49 8.86
CA VAL A 222 10.23 -7.44 8.06
C VAL A 222 9.46 -8.75 7.95
N GLN A 223 9.24 -9.24 6.72
CA GLN A 223 8.69 -10.58 6.49
C GLN A 223 9.80 -11.58 6.16
N GLN A 224 9.65 -12.82 6.64
CA GLN A 224 10.44 -13.98 6.23
C GLN A 224 9.53 -15.18 5.93
N VAL A 225 9.84 -15.95 4.87
CA VAL A 225 9.09 -17.16 4.44
C VAL A 225 10.06 -18.34 4.34
N GLU A 226 9.94 -19.33 5.24
CA GLU A 226 10.93 -20.42 5.38
C GLU A 226 12.40 -19.92 5.51
N GLU A 227 13.39 -20.80 5.37
CA GLU A 227 14.83 -20.45 5.37
C GLU A 227 15.29 -19.79 4.05
N LYS A 228 14.40 -19.64 3.07
CA LYS A 228 14.67 -18.88 1.85
C LYS A 228 14.35 -17.41 2.11
N GLU A 229 15.38 -16.59 2.24
CA GLU A 229 15.29 -15.16 2.61
C GLU A 229 14.53 -14.31 1.58
N MET A 230 13.20 -14.45 1.50
CA MET A 230 12.36 -13.42 0.91
C MET A 230 12.12 -12.35 1.99
N ASN A 231 13.13 -11.53 2.20
CA ASN A 231 13.06 -10.41 3.12
C ASN A 231 12.34 -9.25 2.44
N SER A 232 11.15 -8.92 2.93
CA SER A 232 10.44 -7.72 2.49
C SER A 232 10.30 -6.76 3.65
N VAL A 233 10.73 -5.51 3.43
CA VAL A 233 10.62 -4.43 4.42
C VAL A 233 9.54 -3.46 4.00
N MET A 234 8.61 -3.16 4.90
CA MET A 234 7.53 -2.22 4.65
C MET A 234 7.40 -1.25 5.84
N SER A 235 7.17 0.03 5.56
CA SER A 235 6.68 0.97 6.56
C SER A 235 5.20 1.17 6.34
N ALA A 236 4.39 0.99 7.38
CA ALA A 236 2.94 1.06 7.26
C ALA A 236 2.28 1.42 8.60
N ASP A 237 1.07 1.96 8.47
CA ASP A 237 0.19 2.25 9.60
C ASP A 237 -0.39 0.96 10.17
N PHE A 238 -0.13 0.73 11.45
CA PHE A 238 -0.72 -0.33 12.24
C PHE A 238 -1.81 0.29 13.11
N LEU A 239 -3.07 -0.05 12.87
CA LEU A 239 -4.19 0.61 13.54
C LEU A 239 -4.63 -0.18 14.75
N GLN A 240 -4.80 0.49 15.88
CA GLN A 240 -5.55 -0.06 17.01
C GLN A 240 -7.01 0.36 16.91
N LYS A 241 -7.95 -0.57 17.06
CA LYS A 241 -9.38 -0.23 17.08
C LYS A 241 -9.77 0.41 18.41
N SER A 242 -10.44 1.55 18.32
CA SER A 242 -11.14 2.19 19.44
C SER A 242 -12.43 1.44 19.76
N SER A 243 -12.77 1.30 21.04
CA SER A 243 -13.94 0.54 21.48
C SER A 243 -15.24 1.06 20.86
N ASP A 244 -16.05 0.16 20.31
CA ASP A 244 -17.39 0.41 19.75
C ASP A 244 -17.46 1.48 18.65
N ILE A 245 -16.33 1.84 18.03
CA ILE A 245 -16.33 2.84 16.97
C ILE A 245 -16.87 2.25 15.67
N LYS A 246 -17.79 2.99 15.03
CA LYS A 246 -18.42 2.63 13.76
C LYS A 246 -18.87 3.88 13.01
N TRP A 247 -19.15 3.71 11.72
CA TRP A 247 -19.83 4.75 10.96
C TRP A 247 -21.28 4.90 11.40
N THR A 248 -21.73 6.13 11.45
CA THR A 248 -23.10 6.58 11.71
C THR A 248 -23.41 7.69 10.71
N ALA A 249 -24.68 7.99 10.45
CA ALA A 249 -25.05 9.06 9.53
C ALA A 249 -24.39 10.41 9.93
N ASP A 250 -24.35 10.69 11.24
CA ASP A 250 -23.79 11.93 11.78
C ASP A 250 -22.29 12.06 11.55
N ASN A 251 -21.53 10.96 11.72
CA ASN A 251 -20.09 11.00 11.56
C ASN A 251 -19.62 10.73 10.12
N SER A 252 -20.47 10.16 9.25
CA SER A 252 -20.14 9.85 7.85
C SER A 252 -20.26 11.06 6.92
N ILE A 253 -21.21 11.98 7.13
CA ILE A 253 -21.42 13.14 6.25
C ILE A 253 -20.24 14.10 6.32
N GLY A 254 -19.71 14.53 5.17
CA GLY A 254 -18.64 15.51 5.03
C GLY A 254 -17.63 15.15 3.95
N MET A 255 -16.53 15.92 3.89
CA MET A 255 -15.47 15.74 2.90
C MET A 255 -14.21 15.19 3.56
N TYR A 256 -13.63 14.15 2.96
CA TYR A 256 -12.49 13.38 3.49
C TYR A 256 -11.32 13.47 2.52
N LEU A 257 -10.29 14.21 2.89
CA LEU A 257 -9.06 14.36 2.13
C LEU A 257 -8.06 13.27 2.54
N ARG A 258 -7.48 12.58 1.57
CA ARG A 258 -6.29 11.75 1.81
C ARG A 258 -5.12 12.67 2.16
N GLU A 259 -4.31 12.31 3.15
CA GLU A 259 -3.19 13.16 3.55
C GLU A 259 -2.28 13.50 2.37
N TRP A 260 -1.80 14.75 2.40
CA TRP A 260 -1.01 15.39 1.36
C TRP A 260 0.30 14.64 1.08
N ASP A 261 0.61 14.44 -0.20
CA ASP A 261 1.91 13.93 -0.64
C ASP A 261 2.83 15.12 -0.98
N PHE A 262 3.97 15.20 -0.31
CA PHE A 262 4.96 16.25 -0.53
C PHE A 262 5.51 16.26 -1.97
N PHE A 263 5.60 15.10 -2.62
CA PHE A 263 6.22 14.96 -3.95
C PHE A 263 5.23 15.20 -5.08
N GLU A 264 3.95 15.07 -4.77
CA GLU A 264 2.86 15.36 -5.67
C GLU A 264 1.93 16.38 -5.00
N PRO A 265 2.40 17.63 -4.76
CA PRO A 265 1.69 18.58 -3.91
C PRO A 265 0.34 19.02 -4.48
N LEU A 266 0.11 18.77 -5.77
CA LEU A 266 -1.13 19.03 -6.50
C LEU A 266 -1.91 17.74 -6.80
N SER A 267 -1.50 16.59 -6.26
CA SER A 267 -2.19 15.31 -6.36
C SER A 267 -3.12 15.12 -5.17
N TYR A 268 -4.28 15.79 -5.24
CA TYR A 268 -5.31 15.65 -4.23
C TYR A 268 -6.16 14.42 -4.53
N PHE A 269 -6.60 13.74 -3.48
CA PHE A 269 -7.63 12.71 -3.55
C PHE A 269 -8.58 12.91 -2.39
N TRP A 270 -9.87 13.07 -2.67
CA TRP A 270 -10.89 13.25 -1.64
C TRP A 270 -12.19 12.53 -1.96
N ILE A 271 -12.97 12.29 -0.92
CA ILE A 271 -14.31 11.72 -0.99
C ILE A 271 -15.27 12.68 -0.28
N GLU A 272 -16.39 13.01 -0.91
CA GLU A 272 -17.49 13.75 -0.32
C GLU A 272 -18.66 12.81 -0.08
N ILE A 273 -19.24 12.88 1.11
CA ILE A 273 -20.38 12.09 1.56
C ILE A 273 -21.48 13.09 1.92
N ASN A 274 -22.51 13.18 1.09
CA ASN A 274 -23.57 14.18 1.22
C ASN A 274 -24.75 13.65 2.02
N ALA A 275 -25.49 14.56 2.67
CA ALA A 275 -26.64 14.20 3.49
C ALA A 275 -27.81 13.58 2.69
N ASP A 276 -27.86 13.81 1.38
CA ASP A 276 -28.89 13.28 0.48
C ASP A 276 -28.61 11.83 0.00
N GLY A 277 -27.52 11.21 0.46
CA GLY A 277 -27.13 9.85 0.06
C GLY A 277 -26.19 9.79 -1.15
N THR A 278 -25.87 10.94 -1.76
CA THR A 278 -24.90 11.02 -2.84
C THR A 278 -23.46 11.07 -2.33
N ALA A 279 -22.54 10.59 -3.14
CA ALA A 279 -21.11 10.66 -2.89
C ALA A 279 -20.37 11.21 -4.12
N LEU A 280 -19.25 11.87 -3.88
CA LEU A 280 -18.33 12.33 -4.93
C LEU A 280 -16.92 11.84 -4.59
N GLN A 281 -16.20 11.29 -5.57
CA GLN A 281 -14.76 11.09 -5.48
C GLN A 281 -14.09 12.10 -6.40
N GLY A 282 -13.20 12.93 -5.86
CA GLY A 282 -12.37 13.83 -6.64
C GLY A 282 -10.91 13.42 -6.60
N TYR A 283 -10.20 13.60 -7.71
CA TYR A 283 -8.75 13.61 -7.72
C TYR A 283 -8.22 14.65 -8.71
N THR A 284 -7.01 15.12 -8.45
CA THR A 284 -6.27 16.03 -9.33
C THR A 284 -4.90 15.47 -9.63
N PHE A 285 -4.31 15.88 -10.75
CA PHE A 285 -2.91 15.62 -11.05
C PHE A 285 -2.39 16.65 -12.04
N ASP A 286 -1.29 17.31 -11.72
CA ASP A 286 -0.62 18.29 -12.61
C ASP A 286 0.12 17.54 -13.74
N ASP A 287 -0.65 17.09 -14.73
CA ASP A 287 -0.18 16.29 -15.86
C ASP A 287 0.83 17.05 -16.72
N ASN A 288 0.64 18.36 -16.86
CA ASN A 288 1.46 19.20 -17.72
C ASN A 288 2.71 19.76 -16.99
N LYS A 289 2.75 19.68 -15.65
CA LYS A 289 3.83 20.11 -14.75
C LYS A 289 4.09 21.62 -14.76
N ASP A 290 3.05 22.43 -14.95
CA ASP A 290 3.12 23.89 -14.90
C ASP A 290 2.96 24.46 -13.48
N GLY A 291 2.68 23.59 -12.50
CA GLY A 291 2.51 23.96 -11.09
C GLY A 291 1.13 24.52 -10.76
N GLN A 292 0.14 24.36 -11.65
CA GLN A 292 -1.25 24.72 -11.44
C GLN A 292 -2.15 23.51 -11.74
N ILE A 293 -3.39 23.54 -11.26
CA ILE A 293 -4.41 22.56 -11.64
C ILE A 293 -5.43 23.27 -12.53
N SER A 294 -5.52 22.80 -13.76
CA SER A 294 -6.50 23.22 -14.76
C SER A 294 -7.72 22.29 -14.75
N ASP A 295 -8.85 22.73 -15.33
CA ASP A 295 -10.11 21.96 -15.31
C ASP A 295 -9.98 20.54 -15.89
N ASN A 296 -9.14 20.35 -16.91
CA ASN A 296 -8.88 19.05 -17.53
C ASN A 296 -7.95 18.13 -16.70
N GLU A 297 -7.35 18.65 -15.64
CA GLU A 297 -6.53 17.92 -14.66
C GLU A 297 -7.33 17.52 -13.42
N ILE A 298 -8.62 17.87 -13.39
CA ILE A 298 -9.57 17.50 -12.34
C ILE A 298 -10.44 16.36 -12.87
N SER A 299 -10.54 15.30 -12.07
CA SER A 299 -11.41 14.18 -12.38
C SER A 299 -12.32 13.87 -11.21
N THR A 300 -13.62 13.79 -11.51
CA THR A 300 -14.65 13.50 -10.52
C THR A 300 -15.47 12.29 -10.90
N LEU A 301 -15.79 11.45 -9.93
CA LEU A 301 -16.73 10.34 -10.06
C LEU A 301 -17.90 10.54 -9.10
N GLN A 302 -19.11 10.42 -9.61
CA GLN A 302 -20.32 10.46 -8.80
C GLN A 302 -20.71 9.06 -8.32
N GLY A 303 -21.41 9.03 -7.20
CA GLY A 303 -21.78 7.80 -6.56
C GLY A 303 -22.85 7.95 -5.50
N LEU A 304 -23.09 6.85 -4.81
CA LEU A 304 -24.00 6.76 -3.68
C LEU A 304 -23.25 6.15 -2.49
N TRP A 305 -23.71 6.46 -1.28
CA TRP A 305 -23.18 5.84 -0.07
C TRP A 305 -24.29 5.25 0.80
N LYS A 306 -23.92 4.28 1.64
CA LYS A 306 -24.76 3.75 2.72
C LYS A 306 -23.91 3.20 3.85
N ILE A 307 -24.50 3.06 5.03
CA ILE A 307 -23.89 2.30 6.13
C ILE A 307 -24.55 0.92 6.17
N ASN A 308 -23.76 -0.15 6.19
CA ASN A 308 -24.27 -1.51 6.29
C ASN A 308 -24.58 -1.90 7.75
N ASP A 309 -25.21 -3.06 7.96
CA ASP A 309 -25.61 -3.54 9.29
C ASP A 309 -24.42 -3.74 10.24
N SER A 310 -23.23 -3.96 9.68
CA SER A 310 -21.96 -4.08 10.42
C SER A 310 -21.34 -2.73 10.78
N GLY A 311 -21.96 -1.60 10.42
CA GLY A 311 -21.47 -0.26 10.71
C GLY A 311 -20.31 0.21 9.81
N LYS A 312 -20.11 -0.42 8.65
CA LYS A 312 -19.13 0.04 7.63
C LYS A 312 -19.79 1.00 6.66
N LEU A 313 -19.04 2.00 6.20
CA LEU A 313 -19.46 2.95 5.17
C LEU A 313 -19.14 2.37 3.79
N GLY A 314 -20.17 2.00 3.04
CA GLY A 314 -20.06 1.57 1.65
C GLY A 314 -20.26 2.76 0.71
N ILE A 315 -19.38 2.92 -0.27
CA ILE A 315 -19.39 3.96 -1.29
C ILE A 315 -19.28 3.27 -2.64
N ARG A 316 -20.22 3.55 -3.55
CA ARG A 316 -20.21 3.01 -4.91
C ARG A 316 -20.17 4.12 -5.93
N LEU A 317 -19.30 3.98 -6.91
CA LEU A 317 -19.16 4.87 -8.05
C LEU A 317 -19.62 4.12 -9.31
N TYR A 318 -20.26 4.82 -10.22
CA TYR A 318 -20.92 4.21 -11.38
C TYR A 318 -20.44 4.83 -12.69
N ARG A 319 -20.55 4.05 -13.76
CA ARG A 319 -20.29 4.50 -15.13
C ARG A 319 -21.21 3.79 -16.10
N ASP A 320 -21.49 4.44 -17.20
CA ASP A 320 -22.13 3.85 -18.37
C ASP A 320 -21.18 2.84 -19.03
N ILE A 321 -21.68 1.64 -19.33
CA ILE A 321 -20.85 0.57 -19.88
C ILE A 321 -20.42 0.84 -21.33
N ASN A 322 -21.25 1.55 -22.09
CA ASN A 322 -21.10 1.80 -23.52
C ASN A 322 -20.23 3.04 -23.77
N THR A 323 -20.55 4.14 -23.11
CA THR A 323 -19.87 5.42 -23.31
C THR A 323 -18.65 5.57 -22.39
N LYS A 324 -18.55 4.76 -21.33
CA LYS A 324 -17.57 4.88 -20.24
C LYS A 324 -17.66 6.22 -19.49
N VAL A 325 -18.72 6.99 -19.72
CA VAL A 325 -19.01 8.25 -19.02
C VAL A 325 -19.58 7.94 -17.63
N TYR A 326 -19.27 8.78 -16.64
CA TYR A 326 -19.81 8.61 -15.29
C TYR A 326 -21.31 8.89 -15.24
N CYS A 327 -22.01 8.16 -14.39
CA CYS A 327 -23.46 8.24 -14.26
C CYS A 327 -23.86 8.11 -12.78
N LEU A 328 -25.09 8.48 -12.45
CA LEU A 328 -25.63 8.37 -11.09
C LEU A 328 -26.98 7.64 -11.13
N PRO A 329 -27.08 6.40 -10.62
CA PRO A 329 -28.34 5.70 -10.54
C PRO A 329 -29.22 6.25 -9.40
N SER A 330 -30.51 5.90 -9.41
CA SER A 330 -31.44 6.27 -8.32
C SER A 330 -31.28 5.42 -7.06
N GLU A 331 -30.62 4.26 -7.15
CA GLU A 331 -30.50 3.29 -6.07
C GLU A 331 -29.05 2.81 -5.90
N PHE A 332 -28.66 2.48 -4.66
CA PHE A 332 -27.30 2.03 -4.32
C PHE A 332 -26.92 0.70 -4.99
N THR A 333 -27.90 -0.15 -5.30
CA THR A 333 -27.70 -1.35 -6.13
C THR A 333 -28.67 -1.21 -7.30
N PRO A 334 -28.29 -0.51 -8.39
CA PRO A 334 -29.19 -0.41 -9.54
C PRO A 334 -29.50 -1.81 -10.07
N SER A 335 -30.70 -1.97 -10.66
CA SER A 335 -31.01 -3.13 -11.49
C SER A 335 -29.96 -3.28 -12.61
N GLU A 336 -29.89 -4.44 -13.27
CA GLU A 336 -28.97 -4.73 -14.39
C GLU A 336 -29.29 -3.92 -15.67
N ASP A 337 -29.56 -2.62 -15.51
CA ASP A 337 -29.65 -1.65 -16.58
C ASP A 337 -28.25 -1.46 -17.19
N PRO A 338 -28.06 -1.72 -18.50
CA PRO A 338 -26.75 -1.61 -19.13
C PRO A 338 -26.17 -0.20 -19.05
N ASP A 339 -26.99 0.83 -18.83
CA ASP A 339 -26.57 2.21 -19.02
C ASP A 339 -25.90 2.85 -17.78
N CYS A 340 -25.98 2.24 -16.60
CA CYS A 340 -25.29 2.76 -15.40
C CYS A 340 -24.89 1.66 -14.40
N VAL A 341 -23.69 1.12 -14.57
CA VAL A 341 -23.22 -0.05 -13.82
C VAL A 341 -22.18 0.33 -12.76
N LYS A 342 -22.09 -0.50 -11.72
CA LYS A 342 -21.08 -0.35 -10.66
C LYS A 342 -19.68 -0.45 -11.26
N PHE A 343 -18.91 0.61 -11.15
CA PHE A 343 -17.51 0.65 -11.60
C PHE A 343 -16.55 0.36 -10.44
N GLN A 344 -16.82 0.96 -9.29
CA GLN A 344 -15.94 0.89 -8.14
C GLN A 344 -16.77 0.85 -6.86
N GLU A 345 -16.30 0.08 -5.88
CA GLU A 345 -16.88 0.00 -4.55
C GLU A 345 -15.76 0.13 -3.52
N ARG A 346 -16.00 0.98 -2.53
CA ARG A 346 -15.16 1.11 -1.34
C ARG A 346 -16.02 0.79 -0.13
N GLU A 347 -15.52 -0.01 0.79
CA GLU A 347 -16.07 -0.11 2.13
C GLU A 347 -15.03 0.37 3.12
N TRP A 348 -15.41 1.31 3.97
CA TRP A 348 -14.57 1.81 5.06
C TRP A 348 -15.05 1.23 6.38
N GLU A 349 -14.19 0.47 7.04
CA GLU A 349 -14.35 0.10 8.44
C GLU A 349 -13.56 1.11 9.29
N LEU A 350 -14.26 1.76 10.21
CA LEU A 350 -13.65 2.76 11.08
C LEU A 350 -12.90 2.08 12.23
N PHE A 351 -11.64 2.45 12.41
CA PHE A 351 -10.78 1.97 13.49
C PHE A 351 -10.60 3.01 14.58
N ASP A 352 -10.54 4.30 14.24
CA ASP A 352 -10.37 5.37 15.21
C ASP A 352 -10.73 6.73 14.64
N ILE A 353 -11.11 7.68 15.50
CA ILE A 353 -11.25 9.10 15.17
C ILE A 353 -10.50 9.90 16.21
N LYS A 354 -9.44 10.61 15.78
CA LYS A 354 -8.64 11.47 16.65
C LYS A 354 -8.25 12.74 15.94
N ASN A 355 -8.40 13.89 16.61
CA ASN A 355 -7.98 15.19 16.09
C ASN A 355 -8.48 15.47 14.65
N ASN A 356 -9.75 15.14 14.38
CA ASN A 356 -10.38 15.29 13.05
C ASN A 356 -9.75 14.42 11.94
N LYS A 357 -9.02 13.37 12.31
CA LYS A 357 -8.54 12.31 11.42
C LYS A 357 -9.31 11.02 11.66
N PHE A 358 -9.69 10.36 10.58
CA PHE A 358 -10.46 9.12 10.56
C PHE A 358 -9.53 8.02 10.05
N HIS A 359 -9.23 7.05 10.91
CA HIS A 359 -8.38 5.93 10.59
C HIS A 359 -9.25 4.74 10.18
N THR A 360 -9.09 4.27 8.95
CA THR A 360 -9.98 3.26 8.37
C THR A 360 -9.19 2.10 7.80
N ILE A 361 -9.77 0.90 7.85
CA ILE A 361 -9.48 -0.12 6.84
C ILE A 361 -10.40 0.15 5.65
N GLN A 362 -9.81 0.32 4.47
CA GLN A 362 -10.52 0.40 3.21
C GLN A 362 -10.45 -0.95 2.50
N TYR A 363 -11.62 -1.46 2.13
CA TYR A 363 -11.80 -2.55 1.18
C TYR A 363 -12.16 -1.93 -0.16
N LEU A 364 -11.28 -2.03 -1.14
CA LEU A 364 -11.49 -1.46 -2.46
C LEU A 364 -11.73 -2.59 -3.46
N HIS A 365 -12.86 -2.55 -4.15
CA HIS A 365 -13.16 -3.38 -5.31
C HIS A 365 -13.26 -2.48 -6.54
N LYS A 366 -12.46 -2.76 -7.58
CA LYS A 366 -12.59 -2.12 -8.89
C LYS A 366 -13.02 -3.15 -9.91
N GLY A 367 -14.14 -2.92 -10.59
CA GLY A 367 -14.57 -3.73 -11.72
C GLY A 367 -14.17 -3.08 -13.03
N PHE A 368 -13.20 -3.65 -13.74
CA PHE A 368 -12.90 -3.26 -15.11
C PHE A 368 -13.80 -4.07 -16.05
N LEU A 369 -14.92 -3.49 -16.45
CA LEU A 369 -15.73 -4.01 -17.54
C LEU A 369 -15.09 -3.60 -18.87
N GLY A 370 -14.19 -4.45 -19.36
CA GLY A 370 -13.76 -4.55 -20.76
C GLY A 370 -14.24 -5.87 -21.34
N ASP A 371 -14.54 -5.89 -22.64
CA ASP A 371 -15.17 -7.00 -23.34
C ASP A 371 -14.60 -8.37 -22.92
N LEU A 372 -15.46 -9.20 -22.34
CA LEU A 372 -15.29 -10.63 -22.06
C LEU A 372 -14.38 -11.11 -20.91
N THR A 373 -13.78 -10.25 -20.08
CA THR A 373 -13.23 -10.70 -18.78
C THR A 373 -13.32 -9.60 -17.72
N THR A 374 -14.14 -9.82 -16.68
CA THR A 374 -14.15 -8.97 -15.47
C THR A 374 -12.81 -9.09 -14.76
N TYR A 375 -11.89 -8.16 -15.03
CA TYR A 375 -10.78 -7.92 -14.11
C TYR A 375 -11.35 -7.18 -12.91
N SER A 376 -11.49 -7.90 -11.81
CA SER A 376 -11.79 -7.31 -10.52
C SER A 376 -10.48 -7.20 -9.76
N THR A 377 -10.06 -5.98 -9.42
CA THR A 377 -8.96 -5.80 -8.47
C THR A 377 -9.56 -5.57 -7.10
N PHE A 378 -8.98 -6.24 -6.11
CA PHE A 378 -9.31 -6.04 -4.71
C PHE A 378 -8.06 -5.69 -3.91
N SER A 379 -8.14 -4.64 -3.11
CA SER A 379 -7.12 -4.33 -2.11
C SER A 379 -7.74 -4.06 -0.74
N VAL A 380 -6.99 -4.40 0.30
CA VAL A 380 -7.27 -4.00 1.68
C VAL A 380 -6.12 -3.15 2.15
N GLU A 381 -6.42 -1.90 2.50
CA GLU A 381 -5.42 -0.89 2.82
C GLU A 381 -5.85 -0.14 4.09
N THR A 382 -4.88 0.33 4.88
CA THR A 382 -5.15 1.30 5.94
C THR A 382 -5.02 2.70 5.36
N HIS A 383 -5.95 3.58 5.74
CA HIS A 383 -5.91 4.98 5.35
C HIS A 383 -6.22 5.87 6.55
N THR A 384 -5.58 7.03 6.54
CA THR A 384 -5.90 8.15 7.42
C THR A 384 -6.53 9.25 6.56
N TRP A 385 -7.78 9.59 6.88
CA TRP A 385 -8.55 10.63 6.20
C TRP A 385 -8.67 11.86 7.09
N LYS A 386 -8.32 13.03 6.57
CA LYS A 386 -8.59 14.31 7.24
C LYS A 386 -9.94 14.84 6.79
N LYS A 387 -10.86 15.10 7.72
CA LYS A 387 -12.13 15.72 7.36
C LYS A 387 -11.92 17.22 7.11
N ILE A 388 -12.35 17.72 5.96
CA ILE A 388 -12.16 19.11 5.50
C ILE A 388 -13.52 19.78 5.29
N THR A 389 -13.54 21.11 5.33
CA THR A 389 -14.75 21.94 5.15
C THR A 389 -14.88 22.53 3.75
N GLU A 390 -13.79 22.53 2.98
CA GLU A 390 -13.69 23.08 1.63
C GLU A 390 -12.92 22.11 0.75
N ARG A 391 -13.26 22.05 -0.54
CA ARG A 391 -12.56 21.23 -1.53
C ARG A 391 -11.12 21.73 -1.69
N PRO A 392 -10.16 20.85 -2.03
CA PRO A 392 -8.79 21.27 -2.26
C PRO A 392 -8.61 22.08 -3.56
N VAL A 393 -9.57 21.96 -4.49
CA VAL A 393 -9.65 22.71 -5.75
C VAL A 393 -11.11 23.05 -6.05
N ASP A 394 -11.35 24.12 -6.81
CA ASP A 394 -12.66 24.40 -7.39
C ASP A 394 -12.97 23.37 -8.49
N LEU A 395 -14.21 22.92 -8.56
CA LEU A 395 -14.63 21.99 -9.63
C LEU A 395 -15.03 22.79 -10.87
N PRO A 396 -14.77 22.26 -12.08
CA PRO A 396 -15.26 22.87 -13.32
C PRO A 396 -16.79 23.00 -13.31
N GLU A 397 -17.32 24.05 -13.93
CA GLU A 397 -18.77 24.29 -14.07
C GLU A 397 -19.48 23.30 -15.00
#